data_AF-A0A838III6-F1
#
_entry.id   AF-A0A838III6-F1
#
_cell.length_a   1.000
_cell.length_b   1.000
_cell.length_c   1.000
_cell.angle_alpha   90.00
_cell.angle_beta   90.00
_cell.angle_gamma   90.00
#
_symmetry.space_group_name_H-M   'P 1'
#
loop_
_entity.id
_entity.type
_entity.pdbx_description
1 polymer ?
#
loop_
_entity_poly.entity_id
_entity_poly.type
_entity_poly.pdbx_seq_one_letter_code
_entity_poly.pdbx_strand_id
1 'polypeptide(L)'
;MASENSPSWSQVFKDVGDLLTFRISRERLQALGNRHLALGLGSTWLVGIGRYWDDPGAKLLQHLGVGSLAYVFALAMLLFLLMWPLRPAAWSYRQVLTFVTLTSPPALLYAIPVEMVTDIPTASRINVWFLLLVASWRVALLFFYLARSARLSPLARTVTTLLPLMGIVVALSLLNLERAVFNIMGGLRESTAADAAYELVFYLSWLAYLAFPFVAAVYAIIVFNAWQQHKTQAALEALDSEP
;
A
#
# COMPACT_ATOMS: atom_id res chain seq x y z
N MET A 1 -16.45 -31.65 -5.07
CA MET A 1 -15.18 -31.75 -5.82
C MET A 1 -14.58 -30.35 -5.84
N ALA A 2 -13.51 -29.96 -5.15
CA ALA A 2 -12.48 -30.64 -4.37
C ALA A 2 -12.47 -30.09 -2.93
N SER A 3 -12.26 -30.95 -1.93
CA SER A 3 -11.90 -30.53 -0.57
C SER A 3 -10.46 -30.03 -0.61
N GLU A 4 -10.30 -28.75 -0.98
CA GLU A 4 -9.01 -28.10 -1.11
C GLU A 4 -8.35 -28.03 0.27
N ASN A 5 -7.20 -28.71 0.42
CA ASN A 5 -6.37 -28.69 1.63
C ASN A 5 -5.97 -27.24 1.94
N SER A 6 -6.82 -26.56 2.70
CA SER A 6 -6.55 -25.21 3.18
C SER A 6 -5.16 -25.19 3.86
N PRO A 7 -4.29 -24.22 3.50
CA PRO A 7 -2.88 -24.21 3.91
C PRO A 7 -2.77 -24.16 5.43
N SER A 8 -1.90 -24.99 6.02
CA SER A 8 -1.74 -25.03 7.48
C SER A 8 -1.28 -23.67 8.01
N TRP A 9 -1.58 -23.36 9.28
CA TRP A 9 -1.16 -22.08 9.88
C TRP A 9 0.36 -21.86 9.82
N SER A 10 1.17 -22.91 9.97
CA SER A 10 2.63 -22.85 9.80
C SER A 10 3.03 -22.38 8.40
N GLN A 11 2.34 -22.86 7.37
CA GLN A 11 2.58 -22.46 5.99
C GLN A 11 2.17 -21.01 5.73
N VAL A 12 1.05 -20.56 6.32
CA VAL A 12 0.61 -19.16 6.27
C VAL A 12 1.68 -18.24 6.87
N PHE A 13 2.20 -18.54 8.07
CA PHE A 13 3.26 -17.72 8.69
C PHE A 13 4.55 -17.72 7.86
N LYS A 14 4.93 -18.87 7.27
CA LYS A 14 6.07 -18.96 6.36
C LYS A 14 5.86 -18.12 5.10
N ASP A 15 4.67 -18.17 4.49
CA ASP A 15 4.32 -17.35 3.33
C ASP A 15 4.41 -15.85 3.67
N VAL A 16 3.93 -15.44 4.86
CA VAL A 16 4.04 -14.05 5.33
C VAL A 16 5.50 -13.65 5.54
N GLY A 17 6.30 -14.47 6.21
CA GLY A 17 7.73 -14.21 6.39
C GLY A 17 8.48 -14.11 5.07
N ASP A 18 8.21 -15.03 4.14
CA ASP A 18 8.80 -15.02 2.80
C ASP A 18 8.32 -13.80 1.98
N LEU A 19 7.06 -13.36 2.14
CA LEU A 19 6.56 -12.14 1.51
C LEU A 19 7.28 -10.92 2.07
N LEU A 20 7.33 -10.78 3.40
CA LEU A 20 7.94 -9.63 4.08
C LEU A 20 9.45 -9.55 3.82
N THR A 21 10.11 -10.66 3.49
CA THR A 21 11.54 -10.75 3.15
C THR A 21 11.83 -10.82 1.64
N PHE A 22 10.83 -10.56 0.79
CA PHE A 22 10.96 -10.55 -0.68
C PHE A 22 11.34 -11.90 -1.31
N ARG A 23 11.08 -13.02 -0.63
CA ARG A 23 11.45 -14.39 -1.04
C ARG A 23 10.29 -15.20 -1.62
N ILE A 24 9.04 -14.74 -1.51
CA ILE A 24 7.88 -15.52 -1.96
C ILE A 24 7.86 -15.71 -3.49
N SER A 25 7.50 -16.92 -3.94
CA SER A 25 7.37 -17.23 -5.36
C SER A 25 6.04 -16.73 -5.95
N ARG A 26 5.94 -16.66 -7.28
CA ARG A 26 4.74 -16.20 -7.98
C ARG A 26 3.55 -17.12 -7.72
N GLU A 27 3.80 -18.42 -7.72
CA GLU A 27 2.80 -19.47 -7.55
C GLU A 27 2.22 -19.40 -6.14
N ARG A 28 3.08 -19.20 -5.12
CA ARG A 28 2.66 -19.01 -3.73
C ARG A 28 1.89 -17.69 -3.53
N LEU A 29 2.27 -16.63 -4.24
CA LEU A 29 1.56 -15.36 -4.23
C LEU A 29 0.15 -15.47 -4.81
N GLN A 30 -0.02 -16.28 -5.85
CA GLN A 30 -1.34 -16.56 -6.45
C GLN A 30 -2.18 -17.50 -5.58
N ALA A 31 -1.54 -18.38 -4.83
CA ALA A 31 -2.16 -19.32 -3.89
C ALA A 31 -2.56 -18.71 -2.53
N LEU A 32 -2.43 -17.39 -2.35
CA LEU A 32 -2.85 -16.72 -1.11
C LEU A 32 -4.36 -16.89 -0.89
N GLY A 33 -4.71 -17.50 0.24
CA GLY A 33 -6.07 -17.96 0.54
C GLY A 33 -6.80 -17.13 1.59
N ASN A 34 -7.97 -17.63 2.02
CA ASN A 34 -8.79 -16.99 3.05
C ASN A 34 -8.07 -16.91 4.40
N ARG A 35 -7.21 -17.89 4.72
CA ARG A 35 -6.43 -17.90 5.96
C ARG A 35 -5.40 -16.78 6.00
N HIS A 36 -4.74 -16.51 4.88
CA HIS A 36 -3.82 -15.37 4.74
C HIS A 36 -4.56 -14.04 4.90
N LEU A 37 -5.73 -13.91 4.27
CA LEU A 37 -6.56 -12.71 4.40
C LEU A 37 -7.02 -12.50 5.85
N ALA A 38 -7.47 -13.54 6.54
CA ALA A 38 -7.88 -13.46 7.93
C ALA A 38 -6.72 -13.04 8.85
N LEU A 39 -5.52 -13.60 8.65
CA LEU A 39 -4.33 -13.20 9.37
C LEU A 39 -3.96 -11.73 9.10
N GLY A 40 -4.00 -11.32 7.84
CA GLY A 40 -3.74 -9.94 7.42
C GLY A 40 -4.72 -8.97 8.07
N LEU A 41 -6.03 -9.23 7.97
CA LEU A 41 -7.08 -8.39 8.56
C LEU A 41 -6.96 -8.33 10.09
N GLY A 42 -6.70 -9.47 10.74
CA GLY A 42 -6.44 -9.51 12.17
C GLY A 42 -5.24 -8.66 12.56
N SER A 43 -4.15 -8.71 11.78
CA SER A 43 -2.96 -7.88 12.00
C SER A 43 -3.27 -6.39 11.78
N THR A 44 -3.99 -6.03 10.71
CA THR A 44 -4.44 -4.66 10.45
C THR A 44 -5.28 -4.12 11.60
N TRP A 45 -6.18 -4.94 12.12
CA TRP A 45 -7.06 -4.58 13.21
C TRP A 45 -6.29 -4.35 14.52
N LEU A 46 -5.38 -5.26 14.88
CA LEU A 46 -4.49 -5.11 16.05
C LEU A 46 -3.63 -3.85 15.96
N VAL A 47 -3.05 -3.58 14.79
CA VAL A 47 -2.28 -2.34 14.55
C VAL A 47 -3.18 -1.10 14.69
N GLY A 48 -4.44 -1.19 14.23
CA GLY A 48 -5.42 -0.12 14.39
C GLY A 48 -5.75 0.19 15.85
N ILE A 49 -5.97 -0.84 16.67
CA ILE A 49 -6.18 -0.69 18.11
C ILE A 49 -4.93 -0.11 18.77
N GLY A 50 -3.75 -0.68 18.48
CA GLY A 50 -2.48 -0.25 19.08
C GLY A 50 -2.13 1.21 18.80
N ARG A 51 -2.58 1.79 17.69
CA ARG A 51 -2.34 3.21 17.36
C ARG A 51 -3.09 4.19 18.27
N TYR A 52 -4.26 3.82 18.77
CA TYR A 52 -5.14 4.71 19.53
C TYR A 52 -5.32 4.28 20.99
N TRP A 53 -4.59 3.26 21.43
CA TRP A 53 -4.78 2.69 22.77
C TRP A 53 -4.44 3.67 23.90
N ASP A 54 -3.54 4.63 23.64
CA ASP A 54 -3.03 5.62 24.60
C ASP A 54 -3.56 7.04 24.33
N ASP A 55 -4.51 7.21 23.40
CA ASP A 55 -5.07 8.53 23.06
C ASP A 55 -6.44 8.75 23.72
N PRO A 56 -6.54 9.54 24.81
CA PRO A 56 -7.80 9.80 25.50
C PRO A 56 -8.81 10.62 24.68
N GLY A 57 -8.40 11.20 23.53
CA GLY A 57 -9.25 11.99 22.64
C GLY A 57 -9.85 11.22 21.46
N ALA A 58 -9.46 9.97 21.23
CA ALA A 58 -9.88 9.23 20.05
C ALA A 58 -11.34 8.73 20.14
N LYS A 59 -12.10 8.87 19.04
CA LYS A 59 -13.51 8.44 18.98
C LYS A 59 -13.62 6.92 19.14
N LEU A 60 -14.75 6.42 19.63
CA LEU A 60 -14.97 4.98 19.90
C LEU A 60 -14.66 4.08 18.69
N LEU A 61 -14.98 4.54 17.47
CA LEU A 61 -14.66 3.83 16.21
C LEU A 61 -13.15 3.76 15.89
N GLN A 62 -12.37 4.72 16.38
CA GLN A 62 -10.90 4.73 16.24
C GLN A 62 -10.26 3.77 17.25
N HIS A 63 -10.73 3.77 18.50
CA HIS A 63 -10.33 2.79 19.52
C HIS A 63 -10.65 1.34 19.12
N LEU A 64 -11.77 1.13 18.42
CA LEU A 64 -12.15 -0.19 17.89
C LEU A 64 -11.32 -0.63 16.67
N GLY A 65 -10.40 0.20 16.17
CA GLY A 65 -9.53 -0.14 15.03
C GLY A 65 -10.24 -0.23 13.67
N VAL A 66 -11.51 0.16 13.59
CA VAL A 66 -12.35 0.07 12.38
C VAL A 66 -11.81 0.96 11.26
N GLY A 67 -11.22 2.11 11.61
CA GLY A 67 -10.60 3.02 10.65
C GLY A 67 -9.48 2.36 9.83
N SER A 68 -8.65 1.54 10.46
CA SER A 68 -7.55 0.83 9.78
C SER A 68 -8.05 -0.23 8.81
N LEU A 69 -9.13 -0.92 9.17
CA LEU A 69 -9.78 -1.88 8.27
C LEU A 69 -10.34 -1.16 7.05
N ALA A 70 -11.15 -0.12 7.26
CA ALA A 70 -11.72 0.68 6.17
C ALA A 70 -10.64 1.24 5.24
N TYR A 71 -9.54 1.74 5.80
CA TYR A 71 -8.39 2.22 5.03
C TYR A 71 -7.80 1.13 4.12
N VAL A 72 -7.57 -0.09 4.62
CA VAL A 72 -6.99 -1.17 3.80
C VAL A 72 -7.94 -1.60 2.68
N PHE A 73 -9.25 -1.64 2.91
CA PHE A 73 -10.23 -1.90 1.86
C PHE A 73 -10.21 -0.81 0.77
N ALA A 74 -10.20 0.46 1.17
CA ALA A 74 -10.13 1.60 0.24
C ALA A 74 -8.81 1.61 -0.56
N LEU A 75 -7.68 1.36 0.11
CA LEU A 75 -6.37 1.29 -0.54
C LEU A 75 -6.29 0.13 -1.52
N ALA A 76 -6.77 -1.06 -1.13
CA ALA A 76 -6.83 -2.21 -2.02
C ALA A 76 -7.71 -1.93 -3.24
N MET A 77 -8.83 -1.22 -3.06
CA MET A 77 -9.72 -0.83 -4.15
C MET A 77 -9.06 0.17 -5.10
N LEU A 78 -8.38 1.18 -4.56
CA LEU A 78 -7.60 2.13 -5.33
C LEU A 78 -6.54 1.43 -6.18
N LEU A 79 -5.74 0.54 -5.57
CA LEU A 79 -4.72 -0.23 -6.28
C LEU A 79 -5.32 -1.18 -7.31
N PHE A 80 -6.46 -1.80 -7.00
CA PHE A 80 -7.17 -2.68 -7.92
C PHE A 80 -7.64 -1.92 -9.16
N LEU A 81 -8.30 -0.77 -8.99
CA LEU A 81 -8.78 0.08 -10.08
C LEU A 81 -7.63 0.67 -10.90
N LEU A 82 -6.53 1.04 -10.26
CA LEU A 82 -5.34 1.54 -10.95
C LEU A 82 -4.69 0.46 -11.83
N MET A 83 -4.72 -0.80 -11.39
CA MET A 83 -4.11 -1.90 -12.14
C MET A 83 -5.06 -2.52 -13.16
N TRP A 84 -6.37 -2.39 -12.96
CA TRP A 84 -7.40 -3.02 -13.79
C TRP A 84 -7.28 -2.72 -15.30
N PRO A 85 -7.02 -1.46 -15.74
CA PRO A 85 -6.85 -1.15 -17.16
C PRO A 85 -5.66 -1.86 -17.81
N LEU A 86 -4.63 -2.23 -17.03
CA LEU A 86 -3.44 -2.92 -17.50
C LEU A 86 -3.64 -4.44 -17.65
N ARG A 87 -4.82 -4.97 -17.27
CA ARG A 87 -5.21 -6.39 -17.34
C ARG A 87 -4.09 -7.37 -16.95
N PRO A 88 -3.48 -7.24 -15.75
CA PRO A 88 -2.41 -8.14 -15.36
C PRO A 88 -2.91 -9.58 -15.22
N ALA A 89 -2.03 -10.54 -15.49
CA ALA A 89 -2.39 -11.96 -15.46
C ALA A 89 -2.89 -12.40 -14.07
N ALA A 90 -4.09 -12.97 -14.01
CA ALA A 90 -4.76 -13.43 -12.78
C ALA A 90 -4.97 -12.34 -11.72
N TRP A 91 -5.50 -11.17 -12.12
CA TRP A 91 -5.80 -10.08 -11.20
C TRP A 91 -7.15 -10.25 -10.49
N SER A 92 -7.14 -10.39 -9.17
CA SER A 92 -8.37 -10.43 -8.36
C SER A 92 -8.31 -9.42 -7.22
N TYR A 93 -9.43 -8.76 -6.93
CA TYR A 93 -9.54 -7.84 -5.79
C TYR A 93 -9.14 -8.51 -4.47
N ARG A 94 -9.52 -9.78 -4.30
CA ARG A 94 -9.19 -10.58 -3.11
C ARG A 94 -7.67 -10.74 -2.93
N GLN A 95 -6.92 -11.04 -3.99
CA GLN A 95 -5.45 -11.16 -3.90
C GLN A 95 -4.82 -9.81 -3.56
N VAL A 96 -5.29 -8.71 -4.16
CA VAL A 96 -4.81 -7.36 -3.84
C VAL A 96 -5.08 -7.02 -2.38
N LEU A 97 -6.30 -7.24 -1.90
CA LEU A 97 -6.67 -7.02 -0.51
C LEU A 97 -5.83 -7.89 0.44
N THR A 98 -5.62 -9.16 0.08
CA THR A 98 -4.79 -10.08 0.88
C THR A 98 -3.35 -9.59 0.94
N PHE A 99 -2.78 -9.16 -0.19
CA PHE A 99 -1.45 -8.58 -0.21
C PHE A 99 -1.36 -7.33 0.68
N VAL A 100 -2.26 -6.36 0.51
CA VAL A 100 -2.25 -5.10 1.30
C VAL A 100 -2.38 -5.40 2.79
N THR A 101 -3.31 -6.27 3.19
CA THR A 101 -3.49 -6.66 4.60
C THR A 101 -2.26 -7.38 5.16
N LEU A 102 -1.58 -8.24 4.39
CA LEU A 102 -0.35 -8.91 4.82
C LEU A 102 0.87 -7.98 4.95
N THR A 103 0.81 -6.75 4.43
CA THR A 103 1.82 -5.72 4.68
C THR A 103 1.58 -4.91 5.98
N SER A 104 0.57 -5.29 6.75
CA SER A 104 0.22 -4.66 8.03
C SER A 104 1.19 -4.96 9.18
N PRO A 105 1.76 -6.17 9.34
CA PRO A 105 2.59 -6.50 10.50
C PRO A 105 3.77 -5.56 10.77
N PRO A 106 4.53 -5.07 9.76
CA PRO A 106 5.57 -4.08 9.99
C PRO A 106 5.08 -2.78 10.65
N ALA A 107 3.80 -2.41 10.47
CA ALA A 107 3.23 -1.24 11.10
C ALA A 107 2.94 -1.42 12.60
N LEU A 108 3.11 -2.62 13.16
CA LEU A 108 3.08 -2.82 14.60
C LEU A 108 4.20 -2.07 15.31
N LEU A 109 5.31 -1.78 14.60
CA LEU A 109 6.41 -0.96 15.14
C LEU A 109 5.95 0.45 15.56
N TYR A 110 4.87 0.97 14.97
CA TYR A 110 4.29 2.26 15.36
C TYR A 110 3.46 2.22 16.63
N ALA A 111 2.98 1.04 17.03
CA ALA A 111 2.21 0.90 18.25
C ALA A 111 3.11 0.90 19.50
N ILE A 112 4.43 0.94 19.33
CA ILE A 112 5.39 1.00 20.43
C ILE A 112 5.42 2.44 20.97
N PRO A 113 5.01 2.70 22.22
CA PRO A 113 4.93 4.05 22.77
C PRO A 113 6.33 4.55 23.20
N VAL A 114 7.13 4.95 22.22
CA VAL A 114 8.48 5.50 22.46
C VAL A 114 8.47 6.82 23.24
N GLU A 115 7.32 7.49 23.26
CA GLU A 115 7.06 8.73 23.99
C GLU A 115 7.01 8.54 25.52
N MET A 116 6.77 7.32 26.00
CA MET A 116 6.75 7.03 27.44
C MET A 116 8.15 6.82 28.03
N VAL A 117 9.14 6.55 27.19
CA VAL A 117 10.50 6.12 27.60
C VAL A 117 11.56 7.18 27.29
N THR A 118 11.25 8.14 26.43
CA THR A 118 12.22 9.11 25.88
C THR A 118 11.68 10.53 25.94
N ASP A 119 12.56 11.52 25.88
CA ASP A 119 12.18 12.94 25.74
C ASP A 119 11.42 13.19 24.43
N ILE A 120 10.50 14.17 24.44
CA ILE A 120 9.61 14.47 23.29
C ILE A 120 10.38 14.71 21.98
N PRO A 121 11.49 15.48 21.94
CA PRO A 121 12.26 15.67 20.72
C PRO A 121 12.85 14.37 20.16
N THR A 122 13.38 13.50 21.02
CA THR A 122 13.95 12.20 20.61
C THR A 122 12.87 11.21 20.19
N ALA A 123 11.75 11.16 20.91
CA ALA A 123 10.61 10.31 20.58
C ALA A 123 10.03 10.66 19.20
N SER A 124 9.89 11.95 18.89
CA SER A 124 9.45 12.41 17.57
C SER A 124 10.40 11.97 16.44
N ARG A 125 11.72 12.11 16.64
CA ARG A 125 12.71 11.63 15.65
C ARG A 125 12.60 10.14 15.40
N ILE A 126 12.44 9.34 16.46
CA ILE A 126 12.29 7.88 16.34
C ILE A 126 11.00 7.53 15.59
N ASN A 127 9.87 8.19 15.92
CA ASN A 127 8.59 8.00 15.24
C ASN A 127 8.70 8.29 13.74
N VAL A 128 9.37 9.39 13.35
CA VAL A 128 9.60 9.72 11.94
C VAL A 128 10.47 8.67 11.24
N TRP A 129 11.51 8.15 11.90
CA TRP A 129 12.35 7.08 11.33
C TRP A 129 11.59 5.77 11.16
N PHE A 130 10.77 5.37 12.13
CA PHE A 130 9.87 4.23 11.96
C PHE A 130 8.90 4.47 10.80
N LEU A 131 8.39 5.70 10.66
CA LEU A 131 7.47 6.07 9.60
C LEU A 131 8.10 5.88 8.23
N LEU A 132 9.31 6.42 8.08
CA LEU A 132 10.09 6.32 6.87
C LEU A 132 10.45 4.87 6.54
N LEU A 133 10.92 4.10 7.53
CA LEU A 133 11.35 2.70 7.33
C LEU A 133 10.19 1.82 6.86
N VAL A 134 9.07 1.84 7.59
CA VAL A 134 7.92 0.98 7.28
C VAL A 134 7.20 1.45 6.01
N ALA A 135 7.09 2.76 5.76
CA ALA A 135 6.54 3.26 4.50
C ALA A 135 7.41 2.82 3.31
N SER A 136 8.73 2.98 3.40
CA SER A 136 9.68 2.52 2.37
C SER A 136 9.59 1.02 2.14
N TRP A 137 9.48 0.24 3.23
CA TRP A 137 9.32 -1.22 3.15
C TRP A 137 8.04 -1.62 2.41
N ARG A 138 6.91 -0.95 2.70
CA ARG A 138 5.63 -1.19 2.00
C ARG A 138 5.70 -0.83 0.52
N VAL A 139 6.34 0.28 0.16
CA VAL A 139 6.53 0.67 -1.24
C VAL A 139 7.40 -0.35 -1.98
N ALA A 140 8.48 -0.82 -1.34
CA ALA A 140 9.31 -1.87 -1.88
C ALA A 140 8.52 -3.18 -2.08
N LEU A 141 7.68 -3.57 -1.11
CA LEU A 141 6.82 -4.75 -1.22
C LEU A 141 5.80 -4.60 -2.36
N LEU A 142 5.21 -3.41 -2.54
CA LEU A 142 4.30 -3.15 -3.66
C LEU A 142 5.03 -3.28 -5.00
N PHE A 143 6.22 -2.68 -5.12
CA PHE A 143 7.04 -2.81 -6.32
C PHE A 143 7.41 -4.27 -6.61
N PHE A 144 7.80 -5.03 -5.59
CA PHE A 144 8.09 -6.46 -5.68
C PHE A 144 6.85 -7.29 -6.06
N TYR A 145 5.71 -6.99 -5.47
CA TYR A 145 4.44 -7.64 -5.77
C TYR A 145 4.06 -7.42 -7.23
N LEU A 146 4.12 -6.18 -7.72
CA LEU A 146 3.86 -5.85 -9.12
C LEU A 146 4.90 -6.48 -10.06
N ALA A 147 6.16 -6.57 -9.62
CA ALA A 147 7.21 -7.25 -10.37
C ALA A 147 6.94 -8.72 -10.60
N ARG A 148 6.47 -9.41 -9.56
CA ARG A 148 6.29 -10.86 -9.58
C ARG A 148 4.93 -11.28 -10.14
N SER A 149 3.88 -10.48 -9.89
CA SER A 149 2.51 -10.81 -10.28
C SER A 149 2.19 -10.44 -11.74
N ALA A 150 2.58 -9.25 -12.19
CA ALA A 150 1.91 -8.59 -13.32
C ALA A 150 2.59 -8.75 -14.69
N ARG A 151 3.79 -9.36 -14.80
CA ARG A 151 4.61 -9.44 -16.05
C ARG A 151 4.73 -8.11 -16.81
N LEU A 152 4.59 -6.99 -16.10
CA LEU A 152 4.66 -5.66 -16.69
C LEU A 152 6.09 -5.28 -17.03
N SER A 153 6.23 -4.42 -18.05
CA SER A 153 7.51 -3.78 -18.38
C SER A 153 8.04 -3.02 -17.16
N PRO A 154 9.38 -2.88 -17.02
CA PRO A 154 9.97 -2.16 -15.89
C PRO A 154 9.41 -0.73 -15.75
N LEU A 155 9.14 -0.06 -16.88
CA LEU A 155 8.55 1.28 -16.90
C LEU A 155 7.13 1.28 -16.34
N ALA A 156 6.27 0.37 -16.81
CA ALA A 156 4.89 0.27 -16.32
C ALA A 156 4.85 0.00 -14.82
N ARG A 157 5.74 -0.88 -14.32
CA ARG A 157 5.86 -1.16 -12.89
C ARG A 157 6.21 0.08 -12.06
N THR A 158 7.22 0.84 -12.50
CA THR A 158 7.65 2.07 -11.80
C THR A 158 6.53 3.10 -11.80
N VAL A 159 5.93 3.36 -12.97
CA VAL A 159 4.84 4.33 -13.12
C VAL A 159 3.64 3.95 -12.26
N THR A 160 3.20 2.69 -12.28
CA THR A 160 2.03 2.26 -11.50
C THR A 160 2.29 2.18 -10.00
N THR A 161 3.56 2.05 -9.56
CA THR A 161 3.93 2.15 -8.14
C THR A 161 3.97 3.61 -7.68
N LEU A 162 4.51 4.52 -8.50
CA LEU A 162 4.67 5.94 -8.16
C LEU A 162 3.35 6.71 -8.23
N LEU A 163 2.48 6.40 -9.19
CA LEU A 163 1.23 7.11 -9.42
C LEU A 163 0.31 7.19 -8.18
N PRO A 164 0.03 6.10 -7.42
CA PRO A 164 -0.81 6.19 -6.22
C PRO A 164 -0.11 6.96 -5.09
N LEU A 165 1.22 6.87 -4.97
CA LEU A 165 1.97 7.63 -3.97
C LEU A 165 1.92 9.13 -4.24
N MET A 166 2.23 9.53 -5.49
CA MET A 166 2.16 10.93 -5.92
C MET A 166 0.72 11.45 -5.86
N GLY A 167 -0.26 10.64 -6.26
CA GLY A 167 -1.67 10.99 -6.19
C GLY A 167 -2.14 11.27 -4.76
N ILE A 168 -1.71 10.47 -3.78
CA ILE A 168 -2.00 10.72 -2.37
C ILE A 168 -1.37 12.05 -1.91
N VAL A 169 -0.10 12.29 -2.22
CA VAL A 169 0.60 13.53 -1.83
C VAL A 169 -0.08 14.76 -2.45
N VAL A 170 -0.36 14.73 -3.75
CA VAL A 170 -1.04 15.83 -4.46
C VAL A 170 -2.45 16.05 -3.92
N ALA A 171 -3.22 14.99 -3.66
CA ALA A 171 -4.55 15.11 -3.08
C ALA A 171 -4.50 15.73 -1.68
N LEU A 172 -3.55 15.33 -0.84
CA LEU A 172 -3.38 15.90 0.50
C LEU A 172 -3.01 17.39 0.44
N SER A 173 -2.14 17.79 -0.48
CA SER A 173 -1.77 19.20 -0.67
C SER A 173 -2.92 20.02 -1.26
N LEU A 174 -3.66 19.53 -2.26
CA LEU A 174 -4.81 20.23 -2.85
C LEU A 174 -5.96 20.43 -1.85
N LEU A 175 -6.17 19.46 -0.96
CA LEU A 175 -7.19 19.55 0.08
C LEU A 175 -6.71 20.35 1.30
N ASN A 176 -5.49 20.91 1.28
CA ASN A 176 -4.81 21.54 2.42
C ASN A 176 -4.79 20.64 3.68
N LEU A 177 -4.91 19.33 3.51
CA LEU A 177 -4.92 18.33 4.58
C LEU A 177 -3.50 17.96 5.03
N GLU A 178 -2.47 18.43 4.33
CA GLU A 178 -1.06 18.22 4.71
C GLU A 178 -0.79 18.62 6.16
N ARG A 179 -1.22 19.82 6.58
CA ARG A 179 -1.05 20.29 7.97
C ARG A 179 -1.85 19.46 8.97
N ALA A 180 -3.04 19.01 8.59
CA ALA A 180 -3.88 18.16 9.45
C ALA A 180 -3.28 16.77 9.65
N VAL A 181 -2.77 16.14 8.58
CA VAL A 181 -2.12 14.84 8.65
C VAL A 181 -0.81 14.91 9.42
N PHE A 182 -0.01 15.99 9.27
CA PHE A 182 1.23 16.15 10.04
C PHE A 182 0.98 16.34 11.54
N ASN A 183 -0.01 17.15 11.90
CA ASN A 183 -0.39 17.34 13.30
C ASN A 183 -0.96 16.06 13.93
N ILE A 184 -1.66 15.22 13.15
CA ILE A 184 -2.28 13.98 13.62
C ILE A 184 -1.32 12.78 13.58
N MET A 185 -0.37 12.71 12.65
CA MET A 185 0.53 11.56 12.47
C MET A 185 1.94 11.75 13.07
N GLY A 186 2.40 12.99 13.26
CA GLY A 186 3.75 13.26 13.76
C GLY A 186 3.85 13.43 15.28
N GLY A 187 2.73 13.54 16.01
CA GLY A 187 2.75 13.86 17.45
C GLY A 187 3.41 15.21 17.77
N LEU A 188 3.59 16.07 16.76
CA LEU A 188 4.38 17.30 16.83
C LEU A 188 3.59 18.40 17.55
N ARG A 189 3.62 18.40 18.88
CA ARG A 189 3.07 19.47 19.72
C ARG A 189 3.98 20.71 19.82
N GLU A 190 5.23 20.65 19.35
CA GLU A 190 6.15 21.79 19.37
C GLU A 190 6.73 22.16 18.00
N SER A 191 6.74 23.47 17.73
CA SER A 191 6.96 24.11 16.43
C SER A 191 8.39 24.08 15.90
N THR A 192 9.40 23.76 16.72
CA THR A 192 10.82 23.95 16.36
C THR A 192 11.48 22.78 15.62
N ALA A 193 11.01 21.53 15.83
CA ALA A 193 11.41 20.38 14.99
C ALA A 193 10.52 20.23 13.74
N ALA A 194 9.41 20.97 13.70
CA ALA A 194 8.43 20.94 12.62
C ALA A 194 8.95 21.61 11.34
N ASP A 195 9.83 22.61 11.44
CA ASP A 195 10.25 23.41 10.30
C ASP A 195 10.99 22.60 9.23
N ALA A 196 11.97 21.76 9.60
CA ALA A 196 12.72 20.94 8.65
C ALA A 196 11.86 19.81 8.02
N ALA A 197 10.95 19.23 8.80
CA ALA A 197 10.02 18.22 8.28
C ALA A 197 8.98 18.85 7.35
N TYR A 198 8.49 20.05 7.69
CA TYR A 198 7.57 20.82 6.86
C TYR A 198 8.22 21.24 5.55
N GLU A 199 9.49 21.66 5.58
CA GLU A 199 10.27 22.00 4.41
C GLU A 199 10.47 20.79 3.48
N LEU A 200 10.82 19.62 4.02
CA LEU A 200 10.92 18.39 3.23
C LEU A 200 9.59 18.02 2.56
N VAL A 201 8.48 18.13 3.30
CA VAL A 201 7.14 17.85 2.77
C VAL A 201 6.76 18.84 1.70
N PHE A 202 7.04 20.12 1.91
CA PHE A 202 6.82 21.15 0.92
C PHE A 202 7.56 20.84 -0.39
N TYR A 203 8.84 20.46 -0.31
CA TYR A 203 9.61 20.05 -1.49
C TYR A 203 9.08 18.78 -2.14
N LEU A 204 8.70 17.77 -1.35
CA LEU A 204 8.10 16.53 -1.85
C LEU A 204 6.76 16.79 -2.53
N SER A 205 5.91 17.65 -1.96
CA SER A 205 4.61 18.04 -2.50
C SER A 205 4.78 18.83 -3.79
N TRP A 206 5.73 19.77 -3.83
CA TRP A 206 6.02 20.52 -5.04
C TRP A 206 6.55 19.62 -6.16
N LEU A 207 7.50 18.72 -5.85
CA LEU A 207 8.02 17.74 -6.79
C LEU A 207 6.92 16.80 -7.28
N ALA A 208 6.08 16.29 -6.38
CA ALA A 208 4.95 15.44 -6.73
C ALA A 208 3.95 16.18 -7.61
N TYR A 209 3.66 17.45 -7.34
CA TYR A 209 2.74 18.27 -8.13
C TYR A 209 3.23 18.46 -9.57
N LEU A 210 4.54 18.68 -9.76
CA LEU A 210 5.14 18.81 -11.09
C LEU A 210 5.27 17.45 -11.82
N ALA A 211 5.66 16.40 -11.10
CA ALA A 211 5.88 15.09 -11.69
C ALA A 211 4.57 14.34 -11.99
N PHE A 212 3.52 14.56 -11.20
CA PHE A 212 2.24 13.86 -11.31
C PHE A 212 1.61 13.93 -12.71
N PRO A 213 1.45 15.10 -13.37
CA PRO A 213 0.88 15.14 -14.73
C PRO A 213 1.73 14.37 -15.74
N PHE A 214 3.06 14.39 -15.60
CA PHE A 214 3.96 13.63 -16.47
C PHE A 214 3.80 12.11 -16.25
N VAL A 215 3.84 11.66 -15.00
CA VAL A 215 3.65 10.23 -14.66
C VAL A 215 2.25 9.74 -15.05
N ALA A 216 1.22 10.57 -14.86
CA ALA A 216 -0.15 10.28 -15.27
C ALA A 216 -0.28 10.18 -16.80
N ALA A 217 0.37 11.07 -17.56
CA ALA A 217 0.38 11.00 -19.02
C ALA A 217 1.07 9.72 -19.53
N VAL A 218 2.23 9.37 -18.96
CA VAL A 218 2.93 8.12 -19.29
C VAL A 218 2.07 6.91 -18.94
N TYR A 219 1.41 6.91 -17.79
CA TYR A 219 0.47 5.85 -17.41
C TYR A 219 -0.68 5.71 -18.43
N ALA A 220 -1.30 6.82 -18.84
CA ALA A 220 -2.37 6.82 -19.83
C ALA A 220 -1.92 6.24 -21.18
N ILE A 221 -0.71 6.58 -21.63
CA ILE A 221 -0.11 6.02 -22.85
C ILE A 221 0.09 4.50 -22.71
N ILE A 222 0.60 4.03 -21.56
CA ILE A 222 0.80 2.59 -21.32
C ILE A 222 -0.54 1.84 -21.33
N VAL A 223 -1.58 2.40 -20.69
CA VAL A 223 -2.93 1.82 -20.70
C VAL A 223 -3.50 1.79 -22.12
N PHE A 224 -3.36 2.87 -22.88
CA PHE A 224 -3.83 2.94 -24.25
C PHE A 224 -3.16 1.88 -25.13
N ASN A 225 -1.84 1.74 -25.02
CA ASN A 225 -1.08 0.74 -25.77
C ASN A 225 -1.48 -0.70 -25.39
N ALA A 226 -1.69 -0.96 -24.09
CA ALA A 226 -2.18 -2.26 -23.64
C ALA A 226 -3.57 -2.59 -24.23
N TRP A 227 -4.48 -1.61 -24.27
CA TRP A 227 -5.80 -1.79 -24.86
C TRP A 227 -5.76 -2.05 -26.36
N GLN A 228 -4.87 -1.36 -27.10
CA GLN A 228 -4.69 -1.58 -28.53
C GLN A 228 -4.20 -2.99 -28.83
N GLN A 229 -3.18 -3.47 -28.10
CA GLN A 229 -2.65 -4.83 -28.27
C GLN A 229 -3.75 -5.90 -28.09
N HIS A 230 -4.62 -5.71 -27.10
CA HIS A 230 -5.74 -6.62 -26.87
C HIS A 230 -6.80 -6.59 -27.97
N LYS A 231 -7.13 -5.40 -28.50
CA LYS A 231 -8.06 -5.30 -29.63
C LYS A 231 -7.52 -6.02 -30.86
N THR A 232 -6.22 -5.88 -31.14
CA THR A 232 -5.57 -6.58 -32.25
C THR A 232 -5.57 -8.09 -32.06
N GLN A 233 -5.27 -8.59 -30.85
CA GLN A 233 -5.33 -10.02 -30.55
C GLN A 233 -6.75 -10.59 -30.72
N ALA A 234 -7.76 -9.92 -30.19
CA ALA A 234 -9.15 -10.35 -30.32
C ALA A 234 -9.62 -10.37 -31.79
N ALA A 235 -9.14 -9.42 -32.62
CA ALA A 235 -9.45 -9.39 -34.04
C ALA A 235 -8.78 -10.56 -34.80
N LEU A 236 -7.55 -10.93 -34.45
CA LEU A 236 -6.86 -12.08 -35.04
C LEU A 236 -7.52 -13.41 -34.66
N GLU A 237 -7.88 -13.58 -33.38
CA GLU A 237 -8.60 -14.77 -32.91
C GLU A 237 -9.97 -14.92 -33.59
N ALA A 238 -10.65 -13.80 -33.87
CA ALA A 238 -11.92 -13.81 -34.61
C ALA A 238 -11.74 -14.28 -36.06
N LEU A 239 -10.67 -13.85 -36.74
CA LEU A 239 -10.36 -14.28 -38.11
C LEU A 239 -9.98 -15.76 -38.20
N ASP A 240 -9.24 -16.29 -37.21
CA ASP A 240 -8.89 -17.72 -37.14
C ASP A 240 -10.09 -18.62 -36.77
N SER A 241 -11.20 -18.03 -36.28
CA SER A 241 -12.41 -18.76 -35.87
C SER A 241 -13.51 -18.84 -36.93
N GLU A 242 -13.35 -18.17 -38.07
CA GLU A 242 -14.24 -18.33 -39.23
C GLU A 242 -13.78 -19.54 -40.08
N PRO A 243 -14.60 -20.59 -40.22
CA PRO A 243 -14.26 -21.83 -40.92
C PRO A 243 -14.24 -21.71 -42.45
#